data_AF-A0A4P9ZAL2-F1
#
_entry.id   AF-A0A4P9ZAL2-F1
#
_cell.length_a   1.000
_cell.length_b   1.000
_cell.length_c   1.000
_cell.angle_alpha   90.00
_cell.angle_beta   90.00
_cell.angle_gamma   90.00
#
_symmetry.space_group_name_H-M   'P 1'
#
loop_
_entity.id
_entity.type
_entity.pdbx_description
1 polymer ?
#
loop_
_entity_poly.entity_id
_entity_poly.type
_entity_poly.pdbx_seq_one_letter_code
_entity_poly.pdbx_strand_id
1 'polypeptide(L)'
;MSELGDFTGFIGQLVHVFQNSDLMFQLLNDLLSPMFNKIYDLLQINDENYPNLVREKYELKRALLTFVSTMVLNSLLSLLLTETNKLLFPKVLASLVEYSYDLNDPVTTKATIIQFGNMINSLGCNGGKITDPNDKFAVTVSAVDGIDDYLMEKTVALCFEVPFRQKDFDLKDAQIRNISMELAALLRMYLSRLRQQEFVTYLATYLTNMGLEQSIAGDFCNNLVEMDAKGFKKYYISFLIQFKGS
;
A
#
# COMPACT_ATOMS: atom_id res chain seq x y z
N MET A 1 -23.11 7.39 -4.71
CA MET A 1 -21.67 7.66 -4.49
C MET A 1 -20.88 7.92 -5.79
N SER A 2 -21.52 7.76 -6.96
CA SER A 2 -20.93 8.02 -8.29
C SER A 2 -20.32 9.41 -8.45
N GLU A 3 -21.04 10.48 -8.08
CA GLU A 3 -20.56 11.86 -8.26
C GLU A 3 -19.23 12.15 -7.54
N LEU A 4 -19.00 11.50 -6.39
CA LEU A 4 -17.75 11.63 -5.65
C LEU A 4 -16.63 10.81 -6.30
N GLY A 5 -16.95 9.65 -6.87
CA GLY A 5 -16.03 8.89 -7.72
C GLY A 5 -15.61 9.71 -8.95
N ASP A 6 -16.57 10.31 -9.65
CA ASP A 6 -16.32 11.18 -10.80
C ASP A 6 -15.50 12.42 -10.42
N PHE A 7 -15.80 13.02 -9.26
CA PHE A 7 -15.02 14.13 -8.71
C PHE A 7 -13.58 13.72 -8.40
N THR A 8 -13.34 12.56 -7.77
CA THR A 8 -11.97 12.09 -7.53
C THR A 8 -11.20 11.82 -8.82
N GLY A 9 -11.87 11.30 -9.85
CA GLY A 9 -11.28 11.13 -11.19
C GLY A 9 -10.90 12.47 -11.82
N PHE A 10 -11.77 13.47 -11.71
CA PHE A 10 -11.53 14.82 -12.19
C PHE A 10 -10.36 15.51 -11.45
N ILE A 11 -10.29 15.42 -10.12
CA ILE A 11 -9.15 15.97 -9.37
C ILE A 11 -7.86 15.22 -9.73
N GLY A 12 -7.91 13.91 -9.98
CA GLY A 12 -6.75 13.15 -10.50
C GLY A 12 -6.22 13.72 -11.83
N GLN A 13 -7.12 14.14 -12.74
CA GLN A 13 -6.72 14.81 -13.97
C GLN A 13 -6.12 16.21 -13.71
N LEU A 14 -6.69 16.97 -12.77
CA LEU A 14 -6.16 18.29 -12.40
C LEU A 14 -4.76 18.20 -11.76
N VAL A 15 -4.51 17.17 -10.94
CA VAL A 15 -3.18 16.86 -10.38
C VAL A 15 -2.16 16.71 -11.51
N HIS A 16 -2.48 15.91 -12.54
CA HIS A 16 -1.59 15.68 -13.67
C HIS A 16 -1.33 16.97 -14.48
N VAL A 17 -2.35 17.81 -14.70
CA VAL A 17 -2.23 19.02 -15.53
C VAL A 17 -1.50 20.15 -14.80
N PHE A 18 -1.57 20.22 -13.47
CA PHE A 18 -1.11 21.38 -12.71
C PHE A 18 -0.13 21.10 -11.56
N GLN A 19 0.53 19.94 -11.55
CA GLN A 19 1.52 19.50 -10.54
C GLN A 19 2.61 20.54 -10.16
N ASN A 20 2.90 21.51 -11.03
CA ASN A 20 3.93 22.54 -10.81
C ASN A 20 3.39 23.93 -10.40
N SER A 21 2.08 24.09 -10.20
CA SER A 21 1.46 25.37 -9.84
C SER A 21 1.24 25.48 -8.33
N ASP A 22 1.85 26.50 -7.70
CA ASP A 22 1.71 26.76 -6.25
C ASP A 22 0.25 27.01 -5.85
N LEU A 23 -0.52 27.68 -6.71
CA LEU A 23 -1.95 27.90 -6.50
C LEU A 23 -2.75 26.60 -6.47
N MET A 24 -2.37 25.63 -7.32
CA MET A 24 -3.05 24.34 -7.36
C MET A 24 -2.64 23.46 -6.18
N PHE A 25 -1.39 23.51 -5.75
CA PHE A 25 -0.98 22.86 -4.50
C PHE A 25 -1.80 23.39 -3.32
N GLN A 26 -1.96 24.71 -3.18
CA GLN A 26 -2.75 25.30 -2.10
C GLN A 26 -4.24 24.91 -2.20
N LEU A 27 -4.83 24.95 -3.40
CA LEU A 27 -6.21 24.52 -3.60
C LEU A 27 -6.41 23.06 -3.20
N LEU A 28 -5.52 22.17 -3.62
CA LEU A 28 -5.59 20.75 -3.25
C LEU A 28 -5.39 20.57 -1.75
N ASN A 29 -4.47 21.32 -1.14
CA ASN A 29 -4.20 21.28 0.29
C ASN A 29 -5.46 21.60 1.12
N ASP A 30 -6.25 22.58 0.69
CA ASP A 30 -7.47 23.01 1.40
C ASP A 30 -8.66 22.06 1.16
N LEU A 31 -8.67 21.34 0.03
CA LEU A 31 -9.75 20.43 -0.35
C LEU A 31 -9.56 18.97 0.13
N LEU A 32 -8.32 18.55 0.34
CA LEU A 32 -7.99 17.13 0.56
C LEU A 32 -8.68 16.55 1.80
N SER A 33 -8.53 17.21 2.95
CA SER A 33 -9.14 16.75 4.22
C SER A 33 -10.67 16.68 4.17
N PRO A 34 -11.40 17.72 3.75
CA PRO A 34 -12.86 17.63 3.60
C PRO A 34 -13.30 16.48 2.69
N MET A 35 -12.62 16.29 1.56
CA MET A 35 -12.95 15.24 0.60
C MET A 35 -12.72 13.84 1.19
N PHE A 36 -11.54 13.57 1.77
CA PHE A 36 -11.23 12.26 2.35
C PHE A 36 -12.17 11.91 3.51
N ASN A 37 -12.44 12.87 4.40
CA ASN A 37 -13.36 12.64 5.50
C ASN A 37 -14.76 12.28 4.97
N LYS A 38 -15.26 13.01 3.96
CA LYS A 38 -16.55 12.68 3.35
C LYS A 38 -16.56 11.29 2.71
N ILE A 39 -15.49 10.91 2.01
CA ILE A 39 -15.35 9.55 1.43
C ILE A 39 -15.41 8.51 2.55
N TYR A 40 -14.65 8.69 3.63
CA TYR A 40 -14.63 7.76 4.75
C TYR A 40 -15.99 7.66 5.43
N ASP A 41 -16.69 8.78 5.65
CA ASP A 41 -18.05 8.77 6.21
C ASP A 41 -19.01 7.94 5.35
N LEU A 42 -18.94 8.08 4.02
CA LEU A 42 -19.76 7.31 3.09
C LEU A 42 -19.41 5.81 3.11
N LEU A 43 -18.14 5.45 3.25
CA LEU A 43 -17.70 4.06 3.37
C LEU A 43 -18.18 3.40 4.67
N GLN A 44 -18.45 4.17 5.72
CA GLN A 44 -18.99 3.67 6.99
C GLN A 44 -20.52 3.47 6.98
N ILE A 45 -21.25 3.96 5.98
CA ILE A 45 -22.72 3.79 5.89
C ILE A 45 -23.06 2.30 5.82
N ASN A 46 -23.90 1.81 6.73
CA ASN A 46 -24.43 0.45 6.68
C ASN A 46 -25.95 0.53 6.59
N ASP A 47 -26.51 0.11 5.46
CA ASP A 47 -27.95 0.08 5.21
C ASP A 47 -28.31 -1.20 4.45
N GLU A 48 -28.92 -2.15 5.16
CA GLU A 48 -29.35 -3.44 4.61
C GLU A 48 -30.45 -3.27 3.55
N ASN A 49 -31.17 -2.14 3.54
CA ASN A 49 -32.22 -1.86 2.58
C ASN A 49 -31.69 -1.22 1.29
N TYR A 50 -30.38 -0.93 1.21
CA TYR A 50 -29.78 -0.35 0.01
C TYR A 50 -29.05 -1.42 -0.82
N PRO A 51 -29.71 -2.04 -1.82
CA PRO A 51 -29.20 -3.24 -2.51
C PRO A 51 -27.88 -3.01 -3.25
N ASN A 52 -27.57 -1.77 -3.66
CA ASN A 52 -26.34 -1.45 -4.38
C ASN A 52 -25.20 -0.94 -3.49
N LEU A 53 -25.42 -0.81 -2.18
CA LEU A 53 -24.47 -0.19 -1.25
C LEU A 53 -23.09 -0.84 -1.30
N VAL A 54 -23.03 -2.17 -1.29
CA VAL A 54 -21.77 -2.92 -1.32
C VAL A 54 -20.97 -2.61 -2.59
N ARG A 55 -21.64 -2.64 -3.75
CA ARG A 55 -21.00 -2.33 -5.04
C ARG A 55 -20.48 -0.90 -5.08
N GLU A 56 -21.30 0.06 -4.66
CA GLU A 56 -20.92 1.48 -4.64
C GLU A 56 -19.77 1.76 -3.66
N LYS A 57 -19.71 1.06 -2.52
CA LYS A 57 -18.55 1.15 -1.61
C LYS A 57 -17.28 0.67 -2.29
N TYR A 58 -17.30 -0.44 -3.03
CA TYR A 58 -16.12 -0.90 -3.78
C TYR A 58 -15.70 0.09 -4.88
N GLU A 59 -16.67 0.67 -5.60
CA GLU A 59 -16.39 1.74 -6.57
C GLU A 59 -15.73 2.95 -5.89
N LEU A 60 -16.24 3.37 -4.74
CA LEU A 60 -15.68 4.48 -3.98
C LEU A 60 -14.27 4.17 -3.41
N LYS A 61 -14.03 2.94 -2.92
CA LYS A 61 -12.70 2.48 -2.51
C LYS A 61 -11.70 2.53 -3.68
N ARG A 62 -12.09 2.04 -4.85
CA ARG A 62 -11.27 2.09 -6.07
C ARG A 62 -10.97 3.51 -6.53
N ALA A 63 -11.97 4.39 -6.47
CA ALA A 63 -11.83 5.80 -6.80
C ALA A 63 -10.83 6.50 -5.86
N LEU A 64 -10.97 6.29 -4.54
CA LEU A 64 -10.04 6.78 -3.53
C LEU A 64 -8.62 6.25 -3.77
N LEU A 65 -8.46 4.94 -3.99
CA LEU A 65 -7.16 4.33 -4.26
C LEU A 65 -6.50 4.89 -5.51
N THR A 66 -7.27 5.07 -6.59
CA THR A 66 -6.80 5.66 -7.85
C THR A 66 -6.35 7.09 -7.63
N PHE A 67 -7.08 7.85 -6.82
CA PHE A 67 -6.73 9.22 -6.47
C PHE A 67 -5.41 9.28 -5.68
N VAL A 68 -5.26 8.49 -4.62
CA VAL A 68 -4.02 8.38 -3.83
C VAL A 68 -2.84 7.95 -4.71
N SER A 69 -3.06 6.97 -5.58
CA SER A 69 -2.03 6.51 -6.52
C SER A 69 -1.59 7.61 -7.48
N THR A 70 -2.55 8.36 -8.02
CA THR A 70 -2.26 9.49 -8.91
C THR A 70 -1.48 10.57 -8.18
N MET A 71 -1.84 10.92 -6.94
CA MET A 71 -1.08 11.90 -6.15
C MET A 71 0.37 11.49 -5.96
N VAL A 72 0.61 10.24 -5.54
CA VAL A 72 1.97 9.76 -5.26
C VAL A 72 2.79 9.66 -6.55
N LEU A 73 2.21 9.16 -7.64
CA LEU A 73 2.91 9.02 -8.92
C LEU A 73 3.19 10.36 -9.62
N ASN A 74 2.46 11.42 -9.28
CA ASN A 74 2.71 12.79 -9.75
C ASN A 74 3.45 13.63 -8.71
N SER A 75 4.17 12.99 -7.77
CA SER A 75 5.06 13.67 -6.82
C SER A 75 4.36 14.71 -5.95
N LEU A 76 3.14 14.40 -5.49
CA LEU A 76 2.35 15.25 -4.58
C LEU A 76 2.08 14.57 -3.23
N LEU A 77 2.98 13.69 -2.78
CA LEU A 77 2.83 13.03 -1.49
C LEU A 77 2.90 14.03 -0.33
N SER A 78 3.68 15.10 -0.49
CA SER A 78 3.77 16.22 0.47
C SER A 78 2.43 16.82 0.86
N LEU A 79 1.41 16.79 -0.02
CA LEU A 79 0.05 17.25 0.29
C LEU A 79 -0.58 16.50 1.47
N LEU A 80 -0.24 15.22 1.69
CA LEU A 80 -0.74 14.43 2.82
C LEU A 80 -0.02 14.74 4.12
N LEU A 81 1.13 15.42 4.07
CA LEU A 81 2.00 15.70 5.23
C LEU A 81 2.01 17.17 5.65
N THR A 82 1.23 18.02 4.98
CA THR A 82 1.05 19.41 5.40
C THR A 82 0.34 19.50 6.76
N GLU A 83 0.45 20.64 7.44
CA GLU A 83 -0.25 20.88 8.71
C GLU A 83 -1.78 20.68 8.59
N THR A 84 -2.35 21.03 7.44
CA THR A 84 -3.78 20.87 7.14
C THR A 84 -4.19 19.39 7.06
N ASN A 85 -3.35 18.54 6.45
CA ASN A 85 -3.75 17.19 6.04
C ASN A 85 -3.05 16.06 6.78
N LYS A 86 -2.02 16.33 7.58
CA LYS A 86 -1.23 15.29 8.28
C LYS A 86 -2.04 14.32 9.15
N LEU A 87 -3.22 14.74 9.63
CA LEU A 87 -4.14 13.87 10.37
C LEU A 87 -4.84 12.82 9.49
N LEU A 88 -4.89 13.02 8.17
CA LEU A 88 -5.39 12.03 7.22
C LEU A 88 -4.38 10.92 6.96
N PHE A 89 -3.08 11.23 6.99
CA PHE A 89 -2.03 10.31 6.54
C PHE A 89 -2.10 8.92 7.22
N PRO A 90 -2.26 8.83 8.57
CA PRO A 90 -2.45 7.52 9.22
C PRO A 90 -3.71 6.78 8.75
N LYS A 91 -4.81 7.49 8.49
CA LYS A 91 -6.06 6.89 7.98
C LYS A 91 -5.87 6.33 6.56
N VAL A 92 -5.13 7.05 5.71
CA VAL A 92 -4.81 6.61 4.36
C VAL A 92 -3.97 5.32 4.40
N LEU A 93 -2.91 5.30 5.20
CA LEU A 93 -2.09 4.10 5.37
C LEU A 93 -2.88 2.91 5.93
N ALA A 94 -3.69 3.14 6.97
CA ALA A 94 -4.55 2.11 7.53
C ALA A 94 -5.53 1.56 6.48
N SER A 95 -6.09 2.42 5.63
CA SER A 95 -6.98 2.01 4.53
C SER A 95 -6.24 1.15 3.50
N LEU A 96 -4.99 1.50 3.14
CA LEU A 96 -4.18 0.70 2.24
C LEU A 96 -3.87 -0.69 2.84
N VAL A 97 -3.60 -0.76 4.14
CA VAL A 97 -3.41 -2.05 4.81
C VAL A 97 -4.70 -2.84 4.79
N GLU A 98 -5.82 -2.26 5.24
CA GLU A 98 -7.14 -2.91 5.29
C GLU A 98 -7.56 -3.47 3.92
N TYR A 99 -7.49 -2.66 2.86
CA TYR A 99 -7.93 -3.08 1.53
C TYR A 99 -7.00 -4.12 0.90
N SER A 100 -5.77 -4.27 1.39
CA SER A 100 -4.87 -5.34 0.95
C SER A 100 -5.28 -6.73 1.49
N TYR A 101 -6.18 -6.79 2.48
CA TYR A 101 -6.75 -8.04 2.98
C TYR A 101 -8.12 -8.37 2.36
N ASP A 102 -8.66 -7.58 1.43
CA ASP A 102 -10.02 -7.80 0.92
C ASP A 102 -10.04 -8.64 -0.37
N LEU A 103 -9.91 -9.96 -0.23
CA LEU A 103 -9.90 -10.89 -1.37
C LEU A 103 -11.24 -11.01 -2.10
N ASN A 104 -12.31 -10.37 -1.62
CA ASN A 104 -13.58 -10.29 -2.38
C ASN A 104 -13.46 -9.34 -3.59
N ASP A 105 -12.44 -8.47 -3.59
CA ASP A 105 -12.07 -7.64 -4.74
C ASP A 105 -10.56 -7.79 -5.02
N PRO A 106 -10.13 -8.90 -5.66
CA PRO A 106 -8.72 -9.18 -5.93
C PRO A 106 -8.02 -8.09 -6.75
N VAL A 107 -8.77 -7.41 -7.62
CA VAL A 107 -8.25 -6.32 -8.46
C VAL A 107 -7.85 -5.13 -7.58
N THR A 108 -8.73 -4.71 -6.68
CA THR A 108 -8.44 -3.62 -5.74
C THR A 108 -7.38 -4.03 -4.72
N THR A 109 -7.42 -5.25 -4.19
CA THR A 109 -6.37 -5.77 -3.30
C THR A 109 -4.99 -5.66 -3.95
N LYS A 110 -4.86 -6.15 -5.19
CA LYS A 110 -3.60 -6.07 -5.95
C LYS A 110 -3.14 -4.62 -6.12
N ALA A 111 -4.04 -3.73 -6.56
CA ALA A 111 -3.71 -2.32 -6.76
C ALA A 111 -3.29 -1.64 -5.45
N THR A 112 -3.90 -2.04 -4.33
CA THR A 112 -3.59 -1.50 -3.00
C THR A 112 -2.18 -1.92 -2.55
N ILE A 113 -1.80 -3.19 -2.75
CA ILE A 113 -0.45 -3.68 -2.46
C ILE A 113 0.61 -2.92 -3.26
N ILE A 114 0.35 -2.67 -4.55
CA ILE A 114 1.22 -1.86 -5.39
C ILE A 114 1.34 -0.44 -4.82
N GLN A 115 0.22 0.18 -4.45
CA GLN A 115 0.22 1.53 -3.91
C GLN A 115 0.92 1.62 -2.55
N PHE A 116 0.79 0.61 -1.70
CA PHE A 116 1.57 0.53 -0.46
C PHE A 116 3.08 0.47 -0.75
N GLY A 117 3.49 -0.27 -1.78
CA GLY A 117 4.85 -0.24 -2.31
C GLY A 117 5.30 1.16 -2.79
N ASN A 118 4.42 1.92 -3.43
CA ASN A 118 4.70 3.30 -3.82
C ASN A 118 4.91 4.21 -2.60
N MET A 119 4.16 4.03 -1.52
CA MET A 119 4.40 4.76 -0.26
C MET A 119 5.81 4.47 0.29
N ILE A 120 6.23 3.21 0.28
CA ILE A 120 7.59 2.82 0.69
C ILE A 120 8.65 3.48 -0.20
N ASN A 121 8.43 3.51 -1.52
CA ASN A 121 9.35 4.18 -2.44
C ASN A 121 9.51 5.67 -2.17
N SER A 122 8.41 6.36 -1.85
CA SER A 122 8.41 7.81 -1.72
C SER A 122 8.89 8.30 -0.37
N LEU A 123 8.64 7.56 0.73
CA LEU A 123 8.97 8.03 2.10
C LEU A 123 9.57 6.96 3.04
N GLY A 124 9.60 5.70 2.65
CA GLY A 124 10.00 4.59 3.52
C GLY A 124 11.52 4.39 3.60
N CYS A 125 11.99 3.95 4.77
CA CYS A 125 13.40 3.70 5.09
C CYS A 125 14.31 4.93 4.96
N ASN A 126 13.73 6.13 5.05
CA ASN A 126 14.42 7.40 4.87
C ASN A 126 14.24 8.32 6.09
N GLY A 127 14.05 7.73 7.28
CA GLY A 127 13.77 8.47 8.50
C GLY A 127 12.47 9.26 8.39
N GLY A 128 11.50 8.72 7.65
CA GLY A 128 10.20 9.33 7.40
C GLY A 128 10.19 10.58 6.53
N LYS A 129 11.28 10.89 5.82
CA LYS A 129 11.32 12.00 4.86
C LYS A 129 10.90 11.53 3.47
N ILE A 130 10.18 12.41 2.75
CA ILE A 130 9.93 12.21 1.33
C ILE A 130 11.24 12.39 0.56
N THR A 131 11.58 11.41 -0.30
CA THR A 131 12.81 11.42 -1.11
C THR A 131 12.56 11.55 -2.61
N ASP A 132 11.31 11.73 -3.02
CA ASP A 132 11.00 12.00 -4.42
C ASP A 132 11.56 13.37 -4.85
N PRO A 133 12.55 13.42 -5.76
CA PRO A 133 13.18 14.68 -6.17
C PRO A 133 12.23 15.60 -6.94
N ASN A 134 11.12 15.07 -7.47
CA ASN A 134 10.14 15.86 -8.22
C ASN A 134 9.04 16.43 -7.32
N ASP A 135 8.96 16.01 -6.05
CA ASP A 135 8.01 16.58 -5.10
C ASP A 135 8.56 17.92 -4.58
N LYS A 136 8.15 19.00 -5.24
CA LYS A 136 8.59 20.37 -4.98
C LYS A 136 8.43 20.78 -3.51
N PHE A 137 7.42 20.24 -2.81
CA PHE A 137 7.08 20.63 -1.45
C PHE A 137 7.57 19.62 -0.39
N ALA A 138 8.24 18.54 -0.79
CA ALA A 138 8.82 17.56 0.13
C ALA A 138 9.72 18.18 1.21
N VAL A 139 10.48 19.21 0.87
CA VAL A 139 11.38 19.92 1.81
C VAL A 139 10.64 20.79 2.84
N THR A 140 9.36 21.06 2.60
CA THR A 140 8.54 21.94 3.46
C THR A 140 7.78 21.19 4.55
N VAL A 141 7.69 19.86 4.43
CA VAL A 141 6.99 19.00 5.37
C VAL A 141 7.95 18.31 6.32
N SER A 142 7.49 18.06 7.54
CA SER A 142 8.30 17.36 8.55
C SER A 142 8.38 15.87 8.25
N ALA A 143 9.45 15.23 8.75
CA ALA A 143 9.54 13.78 8.75
C ALA A 143 8.39 13.16 9.53
N VAL A 144 7.93 11.98 9.10
CA VAL A 144 6.91 11.21 9.83
C VAL A 144 7.57 10.27 10.81
N ASP A 145 7.38 10.52 12.10
CA ASP A 145 7.94 9.67 13.16
C ASP A 145 7.37 8.24 13.14
N GLY A 146 8.24 7.25 13.31
CA GLY A 146 7.86 5.82 13.41
C GLY A 146 7.39 5.17 12.09
N ILE A 147 7.37 5.91 10.98
CA ILE A 147 6.80 5.40 9.73
C ILE A 147 7.62 4.25 9.13
N ASP A 148 8.94 4.28 9.28
CA ASP A 148 9.80 3.22 8.74
C ASP A 148 9.51 1.88 9.43
N ASP A 149 9.34 1.89 10.76
CA ASP A 149 9.01 0.68 11.51
C ASP A 149 7.60 0.17 11.16
N TYR A 150 6.64 1.08 11.04
CA TYR A 150 5.27 0.74 10.62
C TYR A 150 5.26 0.10 9.22
N LEU A 151 5.95 0.70 8.24
CA LEU A 151 6.03 0.17 6.89
C LEU A 151 6.73 -1.20 6.87
N MET A 152 7.78 -1.39 7.65
CA MET A 152 8.47 -2.68 7.80
C MET A 152 7.53 -3.76 8.30
N GLU A 153 6.88 -3.49 9.45
CA GLU A 153 5.97 -4.43 10.12
C GLU A 153 4.83 -4.81 9.16
N LYS A 154 4.19 -3.81 8.53
CA LYS A 154 3.06 -4.06 7.64
C LYS A 154 3.47 -4.72 6.33
N THR A 155 4.64 -4.42 5.77
CA THR A 155 5.17 -5.17 4.62
C THR A 155 5.30 -6.66 4.95
N VAL A 156 5.96 -7.01 6.05
CA VAL A 156 6.13 -8.41 6.43
C VAL A 156 4.77 -9.05 6.75
N ALA A 157 3.94 -8.39 7.56
CA ALA A 157 2.60 -8.90 7.90
C ALA A 157 1.78 -9.18 6.63
N LEU A 158 1.66 -8.23 5.69
CA LEU A 158 0.91 -8.43 4.45
C LEU A 158 1.42 -9.63 3.64
N CYS A 159 2.74 -9.79 3.54
CA CYS A 159 3.37 -10.85 2.74
C CYS A 159 3.19 -12.26 3.33
N PHE A 160 2.71 -12.41 4.55
CA PHE A 160 2.48 -13.74 5.13
C PHE A 160 1.07 -13.90 5.68
N GLU A 161 0.46 -12.86 6.23
CA GLU A 161 -0.91 -12.95 6.72
C GLU A 161 -1.93 -13.06 5.59
N VAL A 162 -1.76 -12.34 4.47
CA VAL A 162 -2.69 -12.45 3.34
C VAL A 162 -2.68 -13.89 2.78
N PRO A 163 -1.53 -14.52 2.50
CA PRO A 163 -1.52 -15.91 2.05
C PRO A 163 -1.92 -16.92 3.13
N PHE A 164 -1.46 -16.79 4.38
CA PHE A 164 -1.58 -17.85 5.38
C PHE A 164 -2.82 -17.75 6.28
N ARG A 165 -3.39 -16.56 6.51
CA ARG A 165 -4.59 -16.40 7.36
C ARG A 165 -5.90 -16.46 6.59
N GLN A 166 -5.88 -16.22 5.28
CA GLN A 166 -7.09 -16.22 4.48
C GLN A 166 -7.43 -17.60 3.93
N LYS A 167 -8.67 -18.04 4.16
CA LYS A 167 -9.17 -19.35 3.72
C LYS A 167 -9.32 -19.41 2.21
N ASP A 168 -9.75 -18.32 1.59
CA ASP A 168 -10.05 -18.25 0.15
C ASP A 168 -8.82 -17.94 -0.72
N PHE A 169 -7.61 -17.96 -0.12
CA PHE A 169 -6.38 -17.73 -0.85
C PHE A 169 -5.96 -18.99 -1.64
N ASP A 170 -6.49 -19.16 -2.86
CA ASP A 170 -6.16 -20.28 -3.75
C ASP A 170 -5.17 -19.86 -4.86
N LEU A 171 -3.97 -20.43 -4.85
CA LEU A 171 -2.93 -20.16 -5.85
C LEU A 171 -3.22 -20.71 -7.25
N LYS A 172 -4.27 -21.55 -7.41
CA LYS A 172 -4.79 -21.96 -8.73
C LYS A 172 -5.55 -20.83 -9.41
N ASP A 173 -6.10 -19.89 -8.64
CA ASP A 173 -6.73 -18.68 -9.15
C ASP A 173 -5.66 -17.70 -9.68
N ALA A 174 -5.84 -17.24 -10.92
CA ALA A 174 -4.88 -16.35 -11.57
C ALA A 174 -4.77 -14.98 -10.90
N GLN A 175 -5.87 -14.43 -10.34
CA GLN A 175 -5.88 -13.16 -9.62
C GLN A 175 -5.15 -13.28 -8.27
N ILE A 176 -5.38 -14.37 -7.51
CA ILE A 176 -4.66 -14.63 -6.26
C ILE A 176 -3.17 -14.88 -6.52
N ARG A 177 -2.85 -15.60 -7.59
CA ARG A 177 -1.46 -15.76 -8.04
C ARG A 177 -0.82 -14.42 -8.41
N ASN A 178 -1.57 -13.51 -9.03
CA ASN A 178 -1.09 -12.16 -9.31
C ASN A 178 -0.85 -11.36 -8.02
N ILE A 179 -1.73 -11.45 -7.02
CA ILE A 179 -1.52 -10.84 -5.70
C ILE A 179 -0.23 -11.37 -5.06
N SER A 180 0.00 -12.69 -5.11
CA SER A 180 1.23 -13.32 -4.60
C SER A 180 2.49 -12.77 -5.27
N MET A 181 2.44 -12.50 -6.57
CA MET A 181 3.56 -11.87 -7.28
C MET A 181 3.82 -10.43 -6.84
N GLU A 182 2.78 -9.68 -6.45
CA GLU A 182 2.95 -8.33 -5.92
C GLU A 182 3.43 -8.34 -4.45
N LEU A 183 3.01 -9.31 -3.63
CA LEU A 183 3.57 -9.50 -2.29
C LEU A 183 5.07 -9.82 -2.34
N ALA A 184 5.49 -10.70 -3.26
CA ALA A 184 6.91 -10.95 -3.51
C ALA A 184 7.65 -9.69 -3.99
N ALA A 185 7.02 -8.87 -4.84
CA ALA A 185 7.59 -7.59 -5.27
C ALA A 185 7.71 -6.61 -4.10
N LEU A 186 6.76 -6.61 -3.16
CA LEU A 186 6.77 -5.76 -1.98
C LEU A 186 7.93 -6.08 -1.04
N LEU A 187 8.23 -7.37 -0.79
CA LEU A 187 9.42 -7.78 -0.03
C LEU A 187 10.71 -7.27 -0.68
N ARG A 188 10.82 -7.42 -2.01
CA ARG A 188 11.97 -6.92 -2.79
C ARG A 188 12.05 -5.39 -2.77
N MET A 189 10.92 -4.70 -2.82
CA MET A 189 10.82 -3.24 -2.75
C MET A 189 11.42 -2.71 -1.46
N TYR A 190 11.07 -3.34 -0.33
CA TYR A 190 11.57 -2.95 0.99
C TYR A 190 13.05 -3.33 1.14
N LEU A 191 13.45 -4.52 0.68
CA LEU A 191 14.85 -4.95 0.70
C LEU A 191 15.78 -3.97 -0.03
N SER A 192 15.33 -3.35 -1.12
CA SER A 192 16.15 -2.41 -1.91
C SER A 192 16.31 -1.03 -1.25
N ARG A 193 15.96 -0.88 0.04
CA ARG A 193 16.03 0.39 0.79
C ARG A 193 17.18 0.39 1.80
N LEU A 194 17.42 1.54 2.42
CA LEU A 194 18.57 1.77 3.32
C LEU A 194 18.60 0.85 4.54
N ARG A 195 17.45 0.39 5.04
CA ARG A 195 17.33 -0.48 6.23
C ARG A 195 17.33 -1.99 5.90
N GLN A 196 18.03 -2.39 4.83
CA GLN A 196 18.01 -3.77 4.33
C GLN A 196 18.38 -4.83 5.40
N GLN A 197 19.46 -4.62 6.16
CA GLN A 197 19.93 -5.62 7.13
C GLN A 197 18.96 -5.80 8.31
N GLU A 198 18.41 -4.69 8.80
CA GLU A 198 17.40 -4.69 9.86
C GLU A 198 16.13 -5.40 9.38
N PHE A 199 15.71 -5.13 8.14
CA PHE A 199 14.56 -5.79 7.52
C PHE A 199 14.75 -7.31 7.42
N VAL A 200 15.90 -7.78 6.94
CA VAL A 200 16.19 -9.22 6.85
C VAL A 200 16.17 -9.88 8.23
N THR A 201 16.74 -9.22 9.25
CA THR A 201 16.75 -9.72 10.63
C THR A 201 15.34 -9.81 11.22
N TYR A 202 14.54 -8.76 11.00
CA TYR A 202 13.14 -8.70 11.42
C TYR A 202 12.32 -9.80 10.73
N LEU A 203 12.47 -9.95 9.42
CA LEU A 203 11.79 -10.97 8.62
C LEU A 203 12.12 -12.39 9.09
N ALA A 204 13.40 -12.72 9.32
CA ALA A 204 13.81 -14.02 9.82
C ALA A 204 13.14 -14.34 11.17
N THR A 205 13.14 -13.36 12.08
CA THR A 205 12.51 -13.48 13.40
C THR A 205 11.00 -13.65 13.29
N TYR A 206 10.36 -12.88 12.41
CA TYR A 206 8.92 -12.98 12.15
C TYR A 206 8.52 -14.37 11.64
N LEU A 207 9.27 -14.91 10.67
CA LEU A 207 9.03 -16.25 10.13
C LEU A 207 9.22 -17.35 11.18
N THR A 208 10.27 -17.26 12.01
CA THR A 208 10.47 -18.20 13.11
C THR A 208 9.35 -18.11 14.15
N ASN A 209 8.87 -16.91 14.47
CA ASN A 209 7.72 -16.72 15.36
C ASN A 209 6.40 -17.26 14.78
N MET A 210 6.28 -17.33 13.45
CA MET A 210 5.18 -18.03 12.79
C MET A 210 5.29 -19.56 12.86
N GLY A 211 6.39 -20.10 13.41
CA GLY A 211 6.61 -21.52 13.61
C GLY A 211 7.52 -22.18 12.56
N LEU A 212 8.15 -21.40 11.67
CA LEU A 212 9.13 -21.97 10.73
C LEU A 212 10.45 -22.27 11.45
N GLU A 213 11.10 -23.38 11.06
CA GLU A 213 12.45 -23.68 11.53
C GLU A 213 13.44 -22.57 11.13
N GLN A 214 14.45 -22.35 11.96
CA GLN A 214 15.43 -21.28 11.76
C GLN A 214 16.21 -21.43 10.44
N SER A 215 16.48 -22.66 10.02
CA SER A 215 17.09 -22.97 8.71
C SER A 215 16.23 -22.49 7.55
N ILE A 216 14.93 -22.82 7.57
CA ILE A 216 13.97 -22.45 6.52
C ILE A 216 13.79 -20.92 6.46
N ALA A 217 13.68 -20.27 7.62
CA ALA A 217 13.59 -18.81 7.69
C ALA A 217 14.86 -18.13 7.15
N GLY A 218 16.04 -18.69 7.47
CA GLY A 218 17.32 -18.25 6.94
C GLY A 218 17.41 -18.41 5.42
N ASP A 219 17.03 -19.58 4.90
CA ASP A 219 17.01 -19.86 3.45
C ASP A 219 16.07 -18.93 2.69
N PHE A 220 14.90 -18.62 3.25
CA PHE A 220 13.99 -17.64 2.66
C PHE A 220 14.63 -16.25 2.54
N CYS A 221 15.27 -15.79 3.61
CA CYS A 221 15.96 -14.51 3.64
C CYS A 221 17.12 -14.47 2.65
N ASN A 222 17.92 -15.54 2.57
CA ASN A 222 19.02 -15.65 1.63
C ASN A 222 18.51 -15.60 0.18
N ASN A 223 17.44 -16.33 -0.15
CA ASN A 223 16.83 -16.29 -1.48
C ASN A 223 16.27 -14.90 -1.82
N LEU A 224 15.71 -14.18 -0.86
CA LEU A 224 15.25 -12.78 -1.05
C LEU A 224 16.41 -11.84 -1.41
N VAL A 225 17.57 -12.04 -0.79
CA VAL A 225 18.79 -11.24 -1.03
C VAL A 225 19.43 -11.56 -2.37
N GLU A 226 19.68 -12.85 -2.63
CA GLU A 226 20.53 -13.30 -3.75
C GLU A 226 19.79 -13.40 -5.09
N MET A 227 18.49 -13.72 -5.09
CA MET A 227 17.74 -13.89 -6.34
C MET A 227 17.40 -12.55 -6.99
N ASP A 228 17.34 -12.56 -8.33
CA ASP A 228 16.75 -11.47 -9.09
C ASP A 228 15.22 -11.37 -8.85
N ALA A 229 14.61 -10.26 -9.24
CA ALA A 229 13.19 -10.02 -9.00
C ALA A 229 12.28 -11.12 -9.61
N LYS A 230 12.67 -11.67 -10.76
CA LYS A 230 11.90 -12.72 -11.44
C LYS A 230 12.07 -14.07 -10.75
N GLY A 231 13.30 -14.42 -10.36
CA GLY A 231 13.62 -15.64 -9.61
C GLY A 231 12.91 -15.65 -8.26
N PHE A 232 12.98 -14.55 -7.52
CA PHE A 232 12.34 -14.45 -6.21
C PHE A 232 10.82 -14.58 -6.29
N LYS A 233 10.16 -13.95 -7.28
CA LYS A 233 8.71 -14.14 -7.49
C LYS A 233 8.32 -15.61 -7.67
N LYS A 234 9.11 -16.38 -8.42
CA LYS A 234 8.87 -17.82 -8.60
C LYS A 234 9.10 -18.58 -7.30
N TYR A 235 10.21 -18.30 -6.62
CA TYR A 235 10.54 -18.91 -5.33
C TYR A 235 9.45 -18.68 -4.29
N TYR A 236 8.97 -17.44 -4.15
CA TYR A 236 7.92 -17.09 -3.20
C TYR A 236 6.61 -17.85 -3.47
N ILE A 237 6.19 -17.97 -4.73
CA ILE A 237 5.02 -18.80 -5.08
C ILE A 237 5.24 -20.27 -4.67
N SER A 238 6.39 -20.84 -4.99
CA SER A 238 6.73 -22.21 -4.61
C SER A 238 6.74 -22.41 -3.09
N PHE A 239 7.26 -21.43 -2.35
CA PHE A 239 7.24 -21.40 -0.89
C PHE A 239 5.80 -21.40 -0.36
N LEU A 240 4.92 -20.54 -0.87
CA LEU A 240 3.52 -20.53 -0.45
C LEU A 240 2.82 -21.88 -0.72
N ILE A 241 3.06 -22.50 -1.88
CA ILE A 241 2.49 -23.82 -2.20
C ILE A 241 2.96 -24.88 -1.20
N GLN A 242 4.25 -24.89 -0.88
CA GLN A 242 4.84 -25.87 0.04
C GLN A 242 4.24 -25.77 1.46
N PHE A 243 4.05 -24.55 1.97
CA PHE A 243 3.71 -24.35 3.39
C PHE A 243 2.22 -24.12 3.65
N LYS A 244 1.41 -23.70 2.67
CA LYS A 244 -0.04 -23.53 2.87
C LYS A 244 -0.81 -24.85 2.73
N GLY A 245 -0.28 -25.79 1.94
CA GLY A 245 -1.05 -26.94 1.47
C GLY A 245 -2.02 -26.51 0.36
N SER A 246 -2.13 -27.34 -0.69
CA SER A 246 -2.94 -27.09 -1.89
C SER A 246 -4.43 -27.31 -1.73
#